data_AF-A0A1G3UL94-F1
#
_entry.id   AF-A0A1G3UL94-F1
#
_cell.length_a   1.000
_cell.length_b   1.000
_cell.length_c   1.000
_cell.angle_alpha   90.00
_cell.angle_beta   90.00
_cell.angle_gamma   90.00
#
_symmetry.space_group_name_H-M   'P 1'
#
loop_
_entity.id
_entity.type
_entity.pdbx_description
1 polymer ?
#
loop_
_entity_poly.entity_id
_entity_poly.type
_entity_poly.pdbx_seq_one_letter_code
_entity_poly.pdbx_strand_id
1 'polypeptide(L)'
;MTTGCSNRRGIALILVLLMLSIITAVTLQLNRDSRSEIYEAANLSDGIRLRYVAESGFYAAGAILLADKTSFDSLKEQWANTEMLSLKSEALFDNGSFNIAIEDEGGRIPVNRLVSGSGYNPQIRDFLLRLLTGQDFRLEQRRAEELIDAIKDWIDADDEMTGAGAERGYYAGLDIPYAVKNAPLDCIEELLMIKGVTRELFYGAEKSPGRAQCLTVFGDGKININTAPKPVLGALAA
;
A
#
# COMPACT_ATOMS: atom_id res chain seq x y z
N MET A 1 65.80 -62.63 14.03
CA MET A 1 64.51 -63.27 14.35
C MET A 1 63.81 -62.40 15.38
N THR A 2 62.80 -61.63 14.92
CA THR A 2 61.37 -61.73 15.33
C THR A 2 61.13 -61.21 16.76
N THR A 3 60.33 -60.18 17.04
CA THR A 3 59.03 -59.80 16.47
C THR A 3 58.71 -58.34 16.83
N GLY A 4 58.33 -57.51 15.86
CA GLY A 4 57.69 -56.22 16.13
C GLY A 4 56.27 -56.44 16.68
N CYS A 5 56.00 -55.92 17.88
CA CYS A 5 54.64 -55.88 18.43
C CYS A 5 53.81 -54.86 17.64
N SER A 6 53.15 -55.30 16.58
CA SER A 6 52.20 -54.47 15.87
C SER A 6 50.93 -54.30 16.73
N ASN A 7 50.83 -53.19 17.47
CA ASN A 7 49.62 -52.83 18.20
C ASN A 7 48.54 -52.29 17.24
N ARG A 8 48.15 -53.13 16.26
CA ARG A 8 47.14 -52.83 15.23
C ARG A 8 45.74 -52.59 15.81
N ARG A 9 45.49 -53.04 17.04
CA ARG A 9 44.20 -52.95 17.73
C ARG A 9 43.85 -51.53 18.18
N GLY A 10 44.82 -50.73 18.63
CA GLY A 10 44.60 -49.33 19.04
C GLY A 10 44.37 -48.37 17.87
N ILE A 11 45.15 -48.54 16.79
CA ILE A 11 45.03 -47.73 15.57
C ILE A 11 43.70 -47.99 14.87
N ALA A 12 43.23 -49.24 14.84
CA ALA A 12 41.93 -49.59 14.28
C ALA A 12 40.78 -48.87 15.01
N LEU A 13 40.81 -48.81 16.35
CA LEU A 13 39.78 -48.11 17.12
C LEU A 13 39.76 -46.60 16.84
N ILE A 14 40.93 -45.96 16.75
CA ILE A 14 41.04 -44.53 16.43
C ILE A 14 40.49 -44.26 15.03
N LEU A 15 40.82 -45.10 14.04
CA LEU A 15 40.28 -44.99 12.68
C LEU A 15 38.76 -45.16 12.66
N VAL A 16 38.20 -46.12 13.41
CA VAL A 16 36.75 -46.30 13.51
C VAL A 16 36.08 -45.10 14.16
N LEU A 17 36.62 -44.58 15.28
CA LEU A 17 36.07 -43.39 15.94
C LEU A 17 36.15 -42.14 15.05
N LEU A 18 37.25 -41.97 14.32
CA LEU A 18 37.41 -40.87 13.37
C LEU A 18 36.40 -41.00 12.22
N MET A 19 36.25 -42.19 11.64
CA MET A 19 35.24 -42.45 10.61
C MET A 19 33.82 -42.20 11.13
N LEU A 20 33.47 -42.68 12.32
CA LEU A 20 32.17 -42.45 12.96
C LEU A 20 31.90 -40.97 13.21
N SER A 21 32.90 -40.22 13.68
CA SER A 21 32.78 -38.78 13.93
C SER A 21 32.50 -37.99 12.64
N ILE A 22 33.19 -38.32 11.55
CA ILE A 22 33.00 -37.70 10.24
C ILE A 22 31.62 -38.05 9.68
N ILE A 23 31.23 -39.33 9.71
CA ILE A 23 29.92 -39.77 9.22
C ILE A 23 28.81 -39.07 9.99
N THR A 24 28.91 -39.00 11.33
CA THR A 24 27.90 -38.35 12.17
C THR A 24 27.79 -36.86 11.87
N ALA A 25 28.91 -36.15 11.71
CA ALA A 25 28.92 -34.74 11.34
C ALA A 25 28.26 -34.50 9.98
N VAL A 26 28.60 -35.31 8.96
CA VAL A 26 28.01 -35.22 7.62
C VAL A 26 26.51 -35.54 7.65
N THR A 27 26.10 -36.60 8.36
CA THR A 27 24.67 -36.95 8.48
C THR A 27 23.88 -35.85 9.19
N LEU A 28 24.43 -35.22 10.22
CA LEU A 28 23.78 -34.10 10.91
C LEU A 28 23.66 -32.87 10.00
N GLN A 29 24.70 -32.56 9.23
CA GLN A 29 24.68 -31.44 8.28
C GLN A 29 23.63 -31.68 7.19
N LEU A 30 23.64 -32.85 6.56
CA LEU A 30 22.63 -33.23 5.57
C LEU A 30 21.21 -33.18 6.16
N ASN A 31 21.01 -33.63 7.40
CA ASN A 31 19.69 -33.55 8.03
C ASN A 31 19.22 -32.10 8.22
N ARG A 32 20.13 -31.19 8.58
CA ARG A 32 19.82 -29.76 8.72
C ARG A 32 19.47 -29.14 7.38
N ASP A 33 20.30 -29.39 6.37
CA ASP A 33 20.12 -28.85 5.02
C ASP A 33 18.81 -29.35 4.40
N SER A 34 18.54 -30.67 4.48
CA SER A 34 17.28 -31.24 4.00
C SER A 34 16.04 -30.69 4.73
N ARG A 35 16.12 -30.45 6.04
CA ARG A 35 15.01 -29.81 6.77
C ARG A 35 14.77 -28.39 6.27
N SER A 36 15.82 -27.61 6.04
CA SER A 36 15.71 -26.25 5.50
C SER A 36 15.04 -26.26 4.12
N GLU A 37 15.50 -27.12 3.21
CA GLU A 37 14.93 -27.26 1.87
C GLU A 37 13.45 -27.66 1.91
N ILE A 38 13.05 -28.54 2.83
CA ILE A 38 11.65 -28.92 3.01
C ILE A 38 10.80 -27.72 3.44
N TYR A 39 11.27 -26.90 4.39
CA TYR A 39 10.53 -25.70 4.82
C TYR A 39 10.45 -24.64 3.72
N GLU A 40 11.52 -24.45 2.95
CA GLU A 40 11.51 -23.53 1.80
C GLU A 40 10.54 -24.00 0.72
N ALA A 41 10.56 -25.30 0.38
CA ALA A 41 9.63 -25.88 -0.58
C ALA A 41 8.17 -25.77 -0.11
N ALA A 42 7.92 -25.99 1.18
CA ALA A 42 6.60 -25.81 1.79
C ALA A 42 6.15 -24.34 1.72
N ASN A 43 6.99 -23.39 2.12
CA ASN A 43 6.69 -21.95 2.07
C ASN A 43 6.44 -21.46 0.63
N LEU A 44 7.20 -21.96 -0.35
CA LEU A 44 6.99 -21.64 -1.76
C LEU A 44 5.64 -22.18 -2.25
N SER A 45 5.34 -23.44 -1.96
CA SER A 45 4.06 -24.06 -2.29
C SER A 45 2.89 -23.32 -1.65
N ASP A 46 2.99 -22.98 -0.37
CA ASP A 46 1.96 -22.23 0.36
C ASP A 46 1.82 -20.81 -0.17
N GLY A 47 2.92 -20.13 -0.50
CA GLY A 47 2.90 -18.81 -1.13
C GLY A 47 2.20 -18.81 -2.49
N ILE A 48 2.44 -19.81 -3.33
CA ILE A 48 1.74 -19.98 -4.61
C ILE A 48 0.25 -20.22 -4.36
N ARG A 49 -0.10 -21.11 -3.43
CA ARG A 49 -1.50 -21.41 -3.07
C ARG A 49 -2.23 -20.15 -2.60
N LEU A 50 -1.67 -19.44 -1.62
CA LEU A 50 -2.27 -18.24 -1.04
C LEU A 50 -2.41 -17.11 -2.07
N ARG A 51 -1.48 -16.99 -3.03
CA ARG A 51 -1.63 -16.06 -4.15
C ARG A 51 -2.86 -16.37 -4.99
N TYR A 52 -3.07 -17.63 -5.36
CA TYR A 52 -4.27 -18.02 -6.13
C TYR A 52 -5.57 -17.89 -5.31
N VAL A 53 -5.53 -18.11 -3.99
CA VAL A 53 -6.65 -17.82 -3.09
C VAL A 53 -6.98 -16.32 -3.11
N ALA A 54 -5.98 -15.45 -3.02
CA ALA A 54 -6.18 -14.00 -3.10
C ALA A 54 -6.70 -13.55 -4.48
N GLU A 55 -6.14 -14.06 -5.57
CA GLU A 55 -6.63 -13.79 -6.94
C GLU A 55 -8.08 -14.25 -7.11
N SER A 56 -8.47 -15.38 -6.52
CA SER A 56 -9.86 -15.84 -6.54
C SER A 56 -10.79 -14.84 -5.85
N GLY A 57 -10.36 -14.24 -4.73
CA GLY A 57 -11.09 -13.16 -4.06
C GLY A 57 -11.26 -11.92 -4.94
N PHE A 58 -10.21 -11.52 -5.66
CA PHE A 58 -10.27 -10.42 -6.63
C PHE A 58 -11.29 -10.68 -7.75
N TYR A 59 -11.28 -11.89 -8.34
CA TYR A 59 -12.26 -12.25 -9.37
C TYR A 59 -13.68 -12.34 -8.82
N ALA A 60 -13.86 -12.82 -7.58
CA ALA A 60 -15.16 -12.86 -6.93
C ALA A 60 -15.70 -11.43 -6.68
N ALA A 61 -14.85 -10.50 -6.25
CA ALA A 61 -15.19 -9.08 -6.13
C ALA A 61 -15.59 -8.49 -7.50
N GLY A 62 -14.81 -8.76 -8.55
CA GLY A 62 -15.14 -8.35 -9.92
C GLY A 62 -16.47 -8.93 -10.42
N ALA A 63 -16.79 -10.18 -10.06
CA ALA A 63 -18.06 -10.79 -10.41
C ALA A 63 -19.25 -10.12 -9.71
N ILE A 64 -19.10 -9.68 -8.46
CA ILE A 64 -20.13 -8.90 -7.75
C ILE A 64 -20.37 -7.57 -8.47
N LEU A 65 -19.30 -6.85 -8.83
CA LEU A 65 -19.41 -5.58 -9.56
C LEU A 65 -20.02 -5.75 -10.95
N LEU A 66 -19.68 -6.83 -11.67
CA LEU A 66 -20.26 -7.14 -12.97
C LEU A 66 -21.73 -7.56 -12.87
N ALA A 67 -22.13 -8.18 -11.77
CA ALA A 67 -23.52 -8.52 -11.49
C ALA A 67 -24.36 -7.30 -11.13
N ASP A 68 -23.72 -6.22 -10.68
CA ASP A 68 -24.41 -4.97 -10.42
C ASP A 68 -24.94 -4.33 -11.72
N LYS A 69 -26.16 -3.83 -11.65
CA LYS A 69 -26.93 -3.30 -12.80
C LYS A 69 -27.62 -1.98 -12.45
N THR A 70 -27.43 -1.48 -11.25
CA THR A 70 -27.93 -0.17 -10.84
C THR A 70 -27.24 0.93 -11.65
N SER A 71 -27.89 2.09 -11.73
CA SER A 71 -27.34 3.27 -12.41
C SER A 71 -26.61 4.22 -11.45
N PHE A 72 -26.43 3.81 -10.20
CA PHE A 72 -25.80 4.60 -9.15
C PHE A 72 -25.11 3.66 -8.18
N ASP A 73 -23.98 4.09 -7.62
CA ASP A 73 -23.26 3.32 -6.61
C ASP A 73 -23.55 3.87 -5.21
N SER A 74 -23.79 3.00 -4.23
CA SER A 74 -24.04 3.36 -2.83
C SER A 74 -23.58 2.28 -1.85
N LEU A 75 -23.27 2.67 -0.61
CA LEU A 75 -22.88 1.74 0.47
C LEU A 75 -23.99 0.75 0.91
N LYS A 76 -25.18 0.81 0.29
CA LYS A 76 -26.29 -0.12 0.56
C LYS A 76 -26.32 -1.30 -0.41
N GLU A 77 -25.43 -1.31 -1.40
CA GLU A 77 -25.38 -2.36 -2.41
C GLU A 77 -24.57 -3.56 -1.95
N GLN A 78 -24.73 -4.66 -2.68
CA GLN A 78 -24.09 -5.92 -2.33
C GLN A 78 -22.57 -5.84 -2.36
N TRP A 79 -21.99 -5.07 -3.29
CA TRP A 79 -20.53 -4.91 -3.39
C TRP A 79 -19.93 -4.25 -2.14
N ALA A 80 -20.69 -3.40 -1.43
CA ALA A 80 -20.22 -2.73 -0.23
C ALA A 80 -20.25 -3.64 1.02
N ASN A 81 -20.93 -4.78 0.96
CA ASN A 81 -20.97 -5.77 2.03
C ASN A 81 -20.32 -7.09 1.60
N THR A 82 -19.01 -7.17 1.80
CA THR A 82 -18.16 -8.28 1.37
C THR A 82 -17.90 -9.31 2.48
N GLU A 83 -18.40 -9.09 3.69
CA GLU A 83 -18.15 -9.94 4.87
C GLU A 83 -18.61 -11.39 4.62
N MET A 84 -19.80 -11.56 4.06
CA MET A 84 -20.34 -12.89 3.79
C MET A 84 -19.50 -13.67 2.78
N LEU A 85 -18.91 -13.00 1.79
CA LEU A 85 -18.06 -13.65 0.80
C LEU A 85 -16.70 -14.02 1.40
N SER A 86 -16.15 -13.15 2.25
CA SER A 86 -14.89 -13.42 2.97
C SER A 86 -15.05 -14.63 3.90
N LEU A 87 -16.14 -14.71 4.67
CA LEU A 87 -16.45 -15.87 5.53
C LEU A 87 -16.66 -17.17 4.72
N LYS A 88 -17.33 -17.08 3.57
CA LYS A 88 -17.51 -18.26 2.69
C LYS A 88 -16.20 -18.78 2.12
N SER A 89 -15.17 -17.94 1.98
CA SER A 89 -13.89 -18.36 1.41
C SER A 89 -13.21 -19.45 2.23
N GLU A 90 -13.40 -19.48 3.55
CA GLU A 90 -12.87 -20.53 4.45
C GLU A 90 -13.38 -21.93 4.09
N ALA A 91 -14.59 -22.03 3.51
CA ALA A 91 -15.16 -23.30 3.07
C ALA A 91 -14.81 -23.66 1.61
N LEU A 92 -14.26 -22.71 0.84
CA LEU A 92 -13.91 -22.92 -0.58
C LEU A 92 -12.50 -23.48 -0.78
N PHE A 93 -11.63 -23.33 0.23
CA PHE A 93 -10.22 -23.75 0.13
C PHE A 93 -9.83 -24.60 1.33
N ASP A 94 -9.11 -25.70 1.07
CA ASP A 94 -8.66 -26.61 2.14
C ASP A 94 -7.64 -25.94 3.08
N ASN A 95 -6.78 -25.07 2.54
CA ASN A 95 -5.76 -24.34 3.29
C ASN A 95 -5.68 -22.89 2.78
N GLY A 96 -6.24 -21.97 3.58
CA GLY A 96 -6.25 -20.54 3.30
C GLY A 96 -7.66 -19.99 3.12
N SER A 97 -7.76 -18.67 3.23
CA SER A 97 -9.00 -17.92 2.98
C SER A 97 -8.60 -16.54 2.45
N PHE A 98 -9.56 -15.79 1.91
CA PHE A 98 -9.33 -14.42 1.53
C PHE A 98 -10.29 -13.49 2.26
N ASN A 99 -9.82 -12.28 2.53
CA ASN A 99 -10.64 -11.16 2.95
C ASN A 99 -10.67 -10.16 1.79
N ILE A 100 -11.87 -9.70 1.44
CA ILE A 100 -12.05 -8.70 0.39
C ILE A 100 -12.77 -7.47 0.96
N ALA A 101 -12.37 -6.30 0.49
CA ALA A 101 -13.07 -5.04 0.68
C ALA A 101 -13.12 -4.34 -0.67
N ILE A 102 -14.27 -3.75 -1.00
CA ILE A 102 -14.46 -2.94 -2.20
C ILE A 102 -14.83 -1.55 -1.72
N GLU A 103 -14.09 -0.55 -2.18
CA GLU A 103 -14.28 0.85 -1.83
C GLU A 103 -14.45 1.68 -3.09
N ASP A 104 -15.40 2.62 -3.07
CA ASP A 104 -15.64 3.52 -4.18
C ASP A 104 -14.73 4.76 -4.08
N GLU A 105 -13.73 4.83 -4.97
CA GLU A 105 -12.86 6.00 -5.12
C GLU A 105 -13.63 7.25 -5.58
N GLY A 106 -14.78 7.08 -6.22
CA GLY A 106 -15.65 8.17 -6.64
C GLY A 106 -16.19 9.01 -5.47
N GLY A 107 -16.22 8.47 -4.25
CA GLY A 107 -16.61 9.23 -3.04
C GLY A 107 -15.53 10.19 -2.52
N ARG A 108 -14.31 10.14 -3.05
CA ARG A 108 -13.15 10.93 -2.58
C ARG A 108 -12.87 12.13 -3.48
N ILE A 109 -12.14 13.13 -2.98
CA ILE A 109 -11.78 14.30 -3.77
C ILE A 109 -10.65 13.94 -4.76
N PRO A 110 -10.86 14.11 -6.08
CA PRO A 110 -9.87 13.76 -7.09
C PRO A 110 -8.78 14.83 -7.19
N VAL A 111 -7.61 14.57 -6.59
CA VAL A 111 -6.51 15.55 -6.46
C VAL A 111 -5.95 15.95 -7.83
N ASN A 112 -5.83 15.01 -8.76
CA ASN A 112 -5.38 15.28 -10.13
C ASN A 112 -6.30 16.23 -10.90
N ARG A 113 -7.52 16.49 -10.40
CA ARG A 113 -8.46 17.45 -10.99
C ARG A 113 -8.33 18.85 -10.40
N LEU A 114 -7.37 19.07 -9.49
CA LEU A 114 -7.04 20.41 -8.98
C LEU A 114 -6.51 21.33 -10.09
N VAL A 115 -5.83 20.76 -11.09
CA VAL A 115 -5.23 21.51 -12.19
C VAL A 115 -6.14 21.50 -13.41
N SER A 116 -6.33 22.66 -14.02
CA SER A 116 -7.08 22.85 -15.26
C SER A 116 -6.32 23.80 -16.19
N GLY A 117 -5.51 23.23 -17.09
CA GLY A 117 -4.50 24.01 -17.83
C GLY A 117 -3.37 24.42 -16.90
N SER A 118 -2.96 25.69 -16.92
CA SER A 118 -2.02 26.27 -15.94
C SER A 118 -2.69 26.84 -14.69
N GLY A 119 -4.02 26.76 -14.61
CA GLY A 119 -4.82 27.34 -13.52
C GLY A 119 -5.41 26.30 -12.58
N TYR A 120 -6.03 26.80 -11.51
CA TYR A 120 -6.86 25.97 -10.64
C TYR A 120 -8.17 25.56 -11.31
N ASN A 121 -8.60 24.34 -11.06
CA ASN A 121 -10.01 24.02 -11.04
C ASN A 121 -10.63 24.62 -9.76
N PRO A 122 -11.50 25.64 -9.86
CA PRO A 122 -12.00 26.37 -8.69
C PRO A 122 -12.85 25.49 -7.78
N GLN A 123 -13.56 24.51 -8.32
CA GLN A 123 -14.43 23.62 -7.55
C GLN A 123 -13.60 22.68 -6.66
N ILE A 124 -12.60 22.02 -7.25
CA ILE A 124 -11.71 21.11 -6.51
C ILE A 124 -10.87 21.88 -5.50
N ARG A 125 -10.35 23.05 -5.88
CA ARG A 125 -9.62 23.94 -4.96
C ARG A 125 -10.46 24.27 -3.72
N ASP A 126 -11.71 24.65 -3.93
CA ASP A 126 -12.60 25.03 -2.83
C ASP A 126 -12.98 23.84 -1.95
N PHE A 127 -13.23 22.66 -2.54
CA PHE A 127 -13.44 21.43 -1.76
C PHE A 127 -12.23 21.04 -0.92
N LEU A 128 -11.01 21.11 -1.48
CA LEU A 128 -9.78 20.84 -0.73
C LEU A 128 -9.58 21.86 0.41
N LEU A 129 -9.82 23.14 0.13
CA LEU A 129 -9.67 24.20 1.14
C LEU A 129 -10.64 23.99 2.31
N ARG A 130 -11.92 23.71 2.02
CA ARG A 130 -12.93 23.41 3.02
C ARG A 130 -12.66 22.10 3.77
N LEU A 131 -12.16 21.08 3.08
CA LEU A 131 -11.74 19.83 3.72
C LEU A 131 -10.62 20.12 4.73
N LEU A 132 -9.55 20.78 4.31
CA LEU A 132 -8.36 21.01 5.14
C LEU A 132 -8.65 21.90 6.35
N THR A 133 -9.51 22.91 6.19
CA THR A 133 -9.85 23.88 7.24
C THR A 133 -11.06 23.47 8.08
N GLY A 134 -11.82 22.47 7.62
CA GLY A 134 -13.03 21.95 8.25
C GLY A 134 -12.81 21.32 9.62
N GLN A 135 -13.90 20.95 10.28
CA GLN A 135 -13.89 20.53 11.68
C GLN A 135 -13.05 19.27 11.98
N ASP A 136 -12.86 18.40 10.98
CA ASP A 136 -12.09 17.16 11.11
C ASP A 136 -10.58 17.40 11.08
N PHE A 137 -10.12 18.38 10.30
CA PHE A 137 -8.69 18.59 10.02
C PHE A 137 -8.11 19.89 10.59
N ARG A 138 -8.93 20.93 10.72
CA ARG A 138 -8.65 22.20 11.43
C ARG A 138 -7.31 22.84 11.09
N LEU A 139 -6.89 22.74 9.84
CA LEU A 139 -5.67 23.39 9.39
C LEU A 139 -5.91 24.90 9.30
N GLU A 140 -4.89 25.69 9.65
CA GLU A 140 -4.93 27.14 9.46
C GLU A 140 -5.13 27.45 7.97
N GLN A 141 -5.99 28.43 7.65
CA GLN A 141 -6.31 28.85 6.29
C GLN A 141 -5.06 29.03 5.42
N ARG A 142 -4.09 29.83 5.90
CA ARG A 142 -2.84 30.10 5.18
C ARG A 142 -2.06 28.82 4.87
N ARG A 143 -1.99 27.91 5.84
CA ARG A 143 -1.29 26.63 5.67
C ARG A 143 -2.03 25.70 4.70
N ALA A 144 -3.36 25.73 4.68
CA ALA A 144 -4.15 24.98 3.70
C ALA A 144 -3.95 25.51 2.28
N GLU A 145 -3.91 26.82 2.11
CA GLU A 145 -3.61 27.46 0.83
C GLU A 145 -2.20 27.13 0.34
N GLU A 146 -1.20 27.22 1.21
CA GLU A 146 0.19 26.82 0.92
C GLU A 146 0.32 25.37 0.43
N LEU A 147 -0.42 24.45 1.05
CA LEU A 147 -0.44 23.05 0.63
C LEU A 147 -1.12 22.87 -0.73
N ILE A 148 -2.23 23.55 -0.97
CA ILE A 148 -2.95 23.46 -2.24
C ILE A 148 -2.10 24.04 -3.37
N ASP A 149 -1.42 25.16 -3.13
CA ASP A 149 -0.46 25.75 -4.06
C ASP A 149 0.68 24.76 -4.38
N ALA A 150 1.28 24.12 -3.36
CA ALA A 150 2.33 23.13 -3.57
C ALA A 150 1.85 21.87 -4.31
N ILE A 151 0.58 21.46 -4.11
CA ILE A 151 -0.01 20.34 -4.84
C ILE A 151 -0.26 20.71 -6.31
N LYS A 152 -0.68 21.96 -6.60
CA LYS A 152 -0.82 22.44 -7.96
C LYS A 152 0.52 22.40 -8.70
N ASP A 153 1.55 23.06 -8.15
CA ASP A 153 2.90 23.16 -8.74
C ASP A 153 3.58 21.77 -8.88
N TRP A 154 3.12 20.75 -8.14
CA TRP A 154 3.61 19.39 -8.34
C TRP A 154 3.02 18.71 -9.59
N ILE A 155 1.79 19.09 -9.95
CA ILE A 155 0.95 18.38 -10.94
C ILE A 155 0.96 19.09 -12.30
N ASP A 156 0.99 20.42 -12.33
CA ASP A 156 0.97 21.17 -13.58
C ASP A 156 2.28 21.05 -14.36
N ALA A 157 2.23 21.42 -15.65
CA ALA A 157 3.33 21.13 -16.57
C ALA A 157 4.36 22.27 -16.67
N ASP A 158 4.09 23.42 -16.08
CA ASP A 158 4.97 24.57 -16.12
C ASP A 158 6.01 24.53 -14.98
N ASP A 159 6.85 25.55 -14.86
CA ASP A 159 7.81 25.70 -13.76
C ASP A 159 7.51 27.03 -13.01
N GLU A 160 6.25 27.54 -13.07
CA GLU A 160 5.84 28.80 -12.45
C GLU A 160 5.28 28.58 -11.04
N MET A 161 6.07 28.98 -10.04
CA MET A 161 5.66 28.86 -8.64
C MET A 161 4.37 29.64 -8.34
N THR A 162 3.34 28.94 -7.88
CA THR A 162 2.06 29.54 -7.49
C THR A 162 2.09 29.96 -6.04
N GLY A 163 1.82 31.24 -5.74
CA GLY A 163 1.66 31.70 -4.36
C GLY A 163 2.82 31.30 -3.46
N ALA A 164 2.57 30.38 -2.53
CA ALA A 164 3.57 29.83 -1.61
C ALA A 164 3.92 28.35 -1.87
N GLY A 165 3.65 27.88 -3.09
CA GLY A 165 3.91 26.54 -3.60
C GLY A 165 5.40 26.20 -3.73
N ALA A 166 5.72 25.28 -4.64
CA ALA A 166 7.08 24.78 -4.80
C ALA A 166 7.30 24.12 -6.15
N GLU A 167 8.38 24.55 -6.78
CA GLU A 167 8.79 24.09 -8.09
C GLU A 167 10.15 23.40 -8.05
N ARG A 168 10.67 23.05 -9.23
CA ARG A 168 12.01 22.48 -9.44
C ARG A 168 13.10 23.04 -8.53
N GLY A 169 13.16 24.37 -8.38
CA GLY A 169 14.18 25.03 -7.55
C GLY A 169 14.11 24.67 -6.07
N TYR A 170 12.91 24.47 -5.54
CA TYR A 170 12.70 24.04 -4.15
C TYR A 170 13.16 22.60 -3.96
N TYR A 171 12.68 21.67 -4.80
CA TYR A 171 12.97 20.25 -4.64
C TYR A 171 14.43 19.90 -4.94
N ALA A 172 15.08 20.63 -5.87
CA ALA A 172 16.52 20.51 -6.11
C ALA A 172 17.39 21.04 -4.96
N GLY A 173 16.84 21.91 -4.11
CA GLY A 173 17.53 22.53 -2.98
C GLY A 173 17.38 21.78 -1.64
N LEU A 174 16.65 20.66 -1.61
CA LEU A 174 16.49 19.84 -0.41
C LEU A 174 17.79 19.10 -0.04
N ASP A 175 17.91 18.66 1.21
CA ASP A 175 19.05 17.86 1.68
C ASP A 175 19.25 16.59 0.85
N ILE A 176 18.13 15.99 0.42
CA ILE A 176 18.09 14.90 -0.56
C ILE A 176 17.30 15.42 -1.76
N PRO A 177 17.97 15.95 -2.79
CA PRO A 177 17.31 16.51 -3.96
C PRO A 177 16.53 15.47 -4.75
N TYR A 178 15.38 15.88 -5.29
CA TYR A 178 14.64 15.12 -6.29
C TYR A 178 13.95 16.07 -7.27
N ALA A 179 13.50 15.54 -8.40
CA ALA A 179 12.77 16.31 -9.39
C ALA A 179 11.30 16.46 -8.98
N VAL A 180 10.74 17.65 -9.23
CA VAL A 180 9.29 17.84 -9.30
C VAL A 180 8.73 16.99 -10.46
N LYS A 181 7.51 16.50 -10.31
CA LYS A 181 6.91 15.56 -11.26
C LYS A 181 6.37 16.25 -12.52
N ASN A 182 5.73 17.40 -12.35
CA ASN A 182 5.06 18.18 -13.40
C ASN A 182 4.08 17.33 -14.23
N ALA A 183 3.37 16.43 -13.55
CA ALA A 183 2.40 15.52 -14.12
C ALA A 183 1.42 15.02 -13.05
N PRO A 184 0.24 14.49 -13.47
CA PRO A 184 -0.69 13.85 -12.55
C PRO A 184 -0.03 12.77 -11.67
N LEU A 185 -0.49 12.69 -10.41
CA LEU A 185 -0.10 11.66 -9.45
C LEU A 185 -0.54 10.28 -9.96
N ASP A 186 0.34 9.29 -9.87
CA ASP A 186 0.05 7.88 -10.18
C ASP A 186 -0.47 7.14 -8.94
N CYS A 187 -0.02 7.52 -7.75
CA CYS A 187 -0.55 7.05 -6.48
C CYS A 187 -0.71 8.17 -5.45
N ILE A 188 -1.56 7.93 -4.46
CA ILE A 188 -1.90 8.96 -3.46
C ILE A 188 -0.73 9.25 -2.52
N GLU A 189 0.16 8.27 -2.30
CA GLU A 189 1.36 8.39 -1.47
C GLU A 189 2.37 9.40 -2.00
N GLU A 190 2.33 9.74 -3.30
CA GLU A 190 3.16 10.81 -3.87
C GLU A 190 2.91 12.17 -3.20
N LEU A 191 1.75 12.38 -2.56
CA LEU A 191 1.50 13.56 -1.75
C LEU A 191 2.57 13.74 -0.65
N LEU A 192 3.18 12.67 -0.13
CA LEU A 192 4.25 12.74 0.87
C LEU A 192 5.56 13.35 0.33
N MET A 193 5.70 13.46 -1.00
CA MET A 193 6.84 14.12 -1.65
C MET A 193 6.61 15.62 -1.84
N ILE A 194 5.40 16.11 -1.59
CA ILE A 194 5.03 17.50 -1.83
C ILE A 194 5.36 18.35 -0.60
N LYS A 195 5.88 19.55 -0.84
CA LYS A 195 6.21 20.51 0.22
C LYS A 195 5.06 20.68 1.23
N GLY A 196 5.38 20.52 2.51
CA GLY A 196 4.47 20.77 3.61
C GLY A 196 3.56 19.60 3.99
N VAL A 197 3.47 18.54 3.17
CA VAL A 197 2.70 17.34 3.49
C VAL A 197 3.51 16.48 4.47
N THR A 198 3.05 16.39 5.70
CA THR A 198 3.69 15.54 6.72
C THR A 198 3.03 14.17 6.81
N ARG A 199 3.74 13.19 7.37
CA ARG A 199 3.17 11.84 7.57
C ARG A 199 1.93 11.88 8.48
N GLU A 200 1.94 12.73 9.49
CA GLU A 200 0.81 12.96 10.39
C GLU A 200 -0.36 13.61 9.64
N LEU A 201 -0.08 14.47 8.66
CA LEU A 201 -1.10 15.07 7.82
C LEU A 201 -1.77 14.01 6.93
N PHE A 202 -0.97 13.09 6.38
CA PHE A 202 -1.38 12.09 5.41
C PHE A 202 -2.05 10.87 6.05
N TYR A 203 -1.35 10.17 6.96
CA TYR A 203 -1.84 8.97 7.64
C TYR A 203 -2.73 9.28 8.85
N GLY A 204 -2.67 10.51 9.36
CA GLY A 204 -3.32 10.90 10.59
C GLY A 204 -2.41 10.70 11.80
N ALA A 205 -2.91 11.11 12.96
CA ALA A 205 -2.30 10.89 14.27
C ALA A 205 -3.36 10.29 15.21
N GLU A 206 -2.99 9.85 16.41
CA GLU A 206 -3.91 9.17 17.36
C GLU A 206 -5.27 9.86 17.56
N LYS A 207 -5.33 11.20 17.41
CA LYS A 207 -6.54 12.02 17.61
C LYS A 207 -7.05 12.72 16.34
N SER A 208 -6.46 12.47 15.18
CA SER A 208 -6.82 13.14 13.93
C SER A 208 -6.83 12.13 12.78
N PRO A 209 -7.96 11.97 12.07
CA PRO A 209 -8.03 11.05 10.96
C PRO A 209 -7.02 11.43 9.87
N GLY A 210 -6.51 10.42 9.15
CA GLY A 210 -5.66 10.64 7.98
C GLY A 210 -6.44 11.20 6.81
N ARG A 211 -5.78 12.06 6.02
CA ARG A 211 -6.38 12.65 4.80
C ARG A 211 -6.40 11.68 3.62
N ALA A 212 -5.57 10.65 3.63
CA ALA A 212 -5.47 9.68 2.55
C ALA A 212 -6.83 9.05 2.19
N GLN A 213 -7.70 8.81 3.18
CA GLN A 213 -9.02 8.20 2.96
C GLN A 213 -10.05 9.17 2.32
N CYS A 214 -9.75 10.47 2.27
CA CYS A 214 -10.64 11.51 1.71
C CYS A 214 -10.24 11.92 0.28
N LEU A 215 -9.08 11.48 -0.18
CA LEU A 215 -8.45 11.93 -1.43
C LEU A 215 -8.24 10.74 -2.36
N THR A 216 -8.28 10.99 -3.66
CA THR A 216 -7.96 9.98 -4.69
C THR A 216 -7.20 10.62 -5.84
N VAL A 217 -6.43 9.81 -6.56
CA VAL A 217 -5.77 10.23 -7.82
C VAL A 217 -6.64 9.96 -9.04
N PHE A 218 -7.72 9.19 -8.87
CA PHE A 218 -8.65 8.80 -9.93
C PHE A 218 -9.85 9.75 -10.01
N GLY A 219 -10.65 9.65 -11.08
CA GLY A 219 -11.93 10.37 -11.21
C GLY A 219 -11.96 11.50 -12.24
N ASP A 220 -13.16 12.00 -12.52
CA ASP A 220 -13.46 13.00 -13.53
C ASP A 220 -13.73 14.41 -12.96
N GLY A 221 -13.61 14.57 -11.64
CA GLY A 221 -13.92 15.81 -10.92
C GLY A 221 -15.27 15.79 -10.22
N LYS A 222 -16.12 14.79 -10.47
CA LYS A 222 -17.35 14.56 -9.71
C LYS A 222 -17.07 13.72 -8.46
N ILE A 223 -17.91 13.90 -7.45
CA ILE A 223 -17.85 13.15 -6.20
C ILE A 223 -19.18 12.42 -6.00
N ASN A 224 -19.13 11.11 -5.78
CA ASN A 224 -20.27 10.28 -5.44
C ASN A 224 -20.68 10.51 -3.98
N ILE A 225 -21.75 11.27 -3.78
CA ILE A 225 -22.27 11.59 -2.44
C ILE A 225 -22.79 10.38 -1.66
N ASN A 226 -23.12 9.27 -2.34
CA ASN A 226 -23.66 8.07 -1.71
C ASN A 226 -22.58 7.23 -1.01
N THR A 227 -21.31 7.48 -1.33
CA THR A 227 -20.13 6.76 -0.82
C THR A 227 -19.11 7.70 -0.18
N ALA A 228 -19.28 9.01 -0.33
CA ALA A 228 -18.37 10.01 0.19
C ALA A 228 -18.18 9.93 1.72
N PRO A 229 -16.93 9.92 2.22
CA PRO A 229 -16.64 10.00 3.65
C PRO A 229 -17.22 11.26 4.29
N LYS A 230 -17.53 11.20 5.59
CA LYS A 230 -18.09 12.33 6.34
C LYS A 230 -17.31 13.65 6.17
N PRO A 231 -15.96 13.66 6.23
CA PRO A 231 -15.20 14.91 6.04
C PRO A 231 -15.36 15.48 4.63
N VAL A 232 -15.44 14.60 3.61
CA VAL A 232 -15.68 15.02 2.22
C VAL A 232 -17.08 15.63 2.08
N LEU A 233 -18.12 14.98 2.62
CA LEU A 233 -19.48 15.53 2.64
C LEU A 233 -19.55 16.90 3.33
N GLY A 234 -18.85 17.07 4.45
CA GLY A 234 -18.74 18.37 5.13
C GLY A 234 -18.11 19.45 4.27
N ALA A 235 -17.11 19.08 3.45
CA ALA A 235 -16.48 19.99 2.50
C ALA A 235 -17.36 20.35 1.30
N LEU A 236 -18.37 19.52 0.96
CA LEU A 236 -19.29 19.77 -0.16
C LEU A 236 -20.49 20.68 0.20
N ALA A 237 -20.90 20.68 1.46
CA ALA A 237 -22.20 21.23 1.89
C ALA A 237 -22.23 22.75 2.15
N ALA A 238 -21.09 23.45 2.04
CA ALA A 238 -20.97 24.88 2.39
C ALA A 238 -21.11 25.84 1.20
#